data_AF-K9YBT8-F1
#
_entry.id   AF-K9YBT8-F1
#
_cell.length_a   1.000
_cell.length_b   1.000
_cell.length_c   1.000
_cell.angle_alpha   90.00
_cell.angle_beta   90.00
_cell.angle_gamma   90.00
#
_symmetry.space_group_name_H-M   'P 1'
#
loop_
_entity.id
_entity.type
_entity.pdbx_description
1 polymer ?
#
loop_
_entity_poly.entity_id
_entity_poly.type
_entity_poly.pdbx_seq_one_letter_code
_entity_poly.pdbx_strand_id
1 'polypeptide(L)'
;MERQEKQYYTKTELKEQGWTDGAIKKFLGKPDRESPNPYSKKKPTVKLFDIDRVREVRESEACRNWFQKMEKRRHQRQQREAEKIRQLQAFREEYPYLKQTEVSFSRERLMNASGPLPEGWAETAEVIVTEMLQRSRWYPVCRLIREFHRDFPVGCNPEPRIKQLEDKIASEGWQGYPLIANQIPDEDKVIRQQKQKTFLWTGAHRLEALKRLYDQGQISDRFLVPVFFLDPQWTWLTAKLPREDQWARSCEPTPWILKILSKEGSGFFELITGMDNW
;
A
#
# COMPACT_ATOMS: atom_id res chain seq x y z
N MET A 1 -46.02 36.30 -9.51
CA MET A 1 -45.55 35.53 -8.34
C MET A 1 -44.12 35.96 -8.05
N GLU A 2 -43.93 36.85 -7.09
CA GLU A 2 -42.59 37.21 -6.60
C GLU A 2 -41.95 35.95 -5.98
N ARG A 3 -40.81 35.53 -6.54
CA ARG A 3 -39.95 34.54 -5.87
C ARG A 3 -39.43 35.21 -4.61
N GLN A 4 -39.81 34.71 -3.44
CA GLN A 4 -39.12 35.08 -2.20
C GLN A 4 -37.63 34.79 -2.39
N GLU A 5 -36.82 35.84 -2.32
CA GLU A 5 -35.37 35.71 -2.45
C GLU A 5 -34.86 34.88 -1.29
N LYS A 6 -34.20 33.78 -1.62
CA LYS A 6 -33.57 32.92 -0.63
C LYS A 6 -32.46 33.71 0.05
N GLN A 7 -32.51 33.87 1.36
CA GLN A 7 -31.55 34.71 2.10
C GLN A 7 -30.30 33.96 2.58
N TYR A 8 -30.32 32.62 2.63
CA TYR A 8 -29.24 31.83 3.19
C TYR A 8 -28.87 30.63 2.33
N TYR A 9 -27.58 30.30 2.31
CA TYR A 9 -27.08 29.00 1.87
C TYR A 9 -26.93 28.03 3.02
N THR A 10 -27.31 26.78 2.79
CA THR A 10 -26.91 25.68 3.68
C THR A 10 -25.46 25.27 3.41
N LYS A 11 -24.83 24.61 4.38
CA LYS A 11 -23.49 24.03 4.20
C LYS A 11 -23.41 23.08 2.97
N THR A 12 -24.46 22.33 2.69
CA THR A 12 -24.52 21.41 1.54
C THR A 12 -24.52 22.19 0.23
N GLU A 13 -25.32 23.25 0.13
CA GLU A 13 -25.38 24.11 -1.06
C GLU A 13 -24.06 24.81 -1.32
N LEU A 14 -23.35 25.26 -0.27
CA LEU A 14 -22.00 25.80 -0.43
C LEU A 14 -21.05 24.75 -1.04
N LYS A 15 -21.14 23.48 -0.60
CA LYS A 15 -20.32 22.40 -1.17
C LYS A 15 -20.62 22.12 -2.63
N GLU A 16 -21.90 22.16 -3.02
CA GLU A 16 -22.32 22.05 -4.43
C GLU A 16 -21.73 23.18 -5.28
N GLN A 17 -21.56 24.38 -4.70
CA GLN A 17 -20.89 25.51 -5.35
C GLN A 17 -19.36 25.45 -5.29
N GLY A 18 -18.78 24.33 -4.86
CA GLY A 18 -17.32 24.09 -4.83
C GLY A 18 -16.63 24.45 -3.52
N TRP A 19 -17.35 24.92 -2.50
CA TRP A 19 -16.73 25.21 -1.21
C TRP A 19 -16.30 23.93 -0.49
N THR A 20 -15.09 23.96 0.09
CA THR A 20 -14.62 22.87 0.96
C THR A 20 -14.86 23.22 2.43
N ASP A 21 -14.89 22.23 3.32
CA ASP A 21 -15.00 22.47 4.76
C ASP A 21 -13.90 23.41 5.29
N GLY A 22 -12.68 23.30 4.74
CA GLY A 22 -11.57 24.19 5.04
C GLY A 22 -11.80 25.62 4.55
N ALA A 23 -12.36 25.80 3.35
CA ALA A 23 -12.71 27.11 2.81
C ALA A 23 -13.82 27.78 3.63
N ILE A 24 -14.87 27.04 3.98
CA ILE A 24 -15.97 27.53 4.82
C ILE A 24 -15.42 27.99 6.16
N LYS A 25 -14.62 27.16 6.84
CA LYS A 25 -14.01 27.52 8.13
C LYS A 25 -13.08 28.73 8.01
N LYS A 26 -12.29 28.81 6.95
CA LYS A 26 -11.27 29.86 6.76
C LYS A 26 -11.86 31.21 6.40
N PHE A 27 -12.84 31.26 5.51
CA PHE A 27 -13.33 32.52 4.93
C PHE A 27 -14.72 32.92 5.44
N LEU A 28 -15.59 31.98 5.79
CA LEU A 28 -16.93 32.27 6.30
C LEU A 28 -17.01 32.16 7.84
N GLY A 29 -16.14 31.34 8.46
CA GLY A 29 -16.08 31.22 9.91
C GLY A 29 -17.34 30.61 10.51
N LYS A 30 -17.95 31.32 11.48
CA LYS A 30 -19.19 30.87 12.15
C LYS A 30 -20.41 31.08 11.23
N PRO A 31 -21.42 30.19 11.29
CA PRO A 31 -22.67 30.39 10.57
C PRO A 31 -23.41 31.62 11.09
N ASP A 32 -24.15 32.29 10.22
CA ASP A 32 -24.96 33.47 10.58
C ASP A 32 -26.20 33.06 11.36
N ARG A 33 -26.76 31.89 11.01
CA ARG A 33 -27.94 31.35 11.67
C ARG A 33 -27.85 29.83 11.77
N GLU A 34 -28.49 29.29 12.81
CA GLU A 34 -28.77 27.87 12.92
C GLU A 34 -30.28 27.63 12.91
N SER A 35 -30.71 26.59 12.20
CA SER A 35 -32.11 26.19 12.14
C SER A 35 -32.25 24.71 12.54
N PRO A 36 -33.36 24.31 13.19
CA PRO A 36 -33.68 22.90 13.38
C PRO A 36 -33.66 22.15 12.04
N ASN A 37 -33.20 20.90 12.06
CA ASN A 37 -33.15 20.07 10.87
C ASN A 37 -34.57 19.70 10.42
N PRO A 38 -34.97 20.00 9.17
CA PRO A 38 -36.34 19.77 8.71
C PRO A 38 -36.73 18.29 8.69
N TYR A 39 -35.75 17.39 8.59
CA TYR A 39 -36.00 15.95 8.54
C TYR A 39 -36.08 15.28 9.91
N SER A 40 -35.55 15.91 10.98
CA SER A 40 -35.62 15.35 12.33
C SER A 40 -35.18 16.36 13.39
N LYS A 41 -36.01 16.55 14.43
CA LYS A 41 -35.69 17.38 15.59
C LYS A 41 -34.51 16.86 16.42
N LYS A 42 -34.18 15.57 16.32
CA LYS A 42 -33.07 14.94 17.08
C LYS A 42 -31.72 15.03 16.36
N LYS A 43 -31.69 15.47 15.09
CA LYS A 43 -30.45 15.60 14.31
C LYS A 43 -29.79 16.97 14.55
N PRO A 44 -28.47 17.09 14.26
CA PRO A 44 -27.77 18.37 14.39
C PRO A 44 -28.44 19.50 13.60
N THR A 45 -28.39 20.71 14.15
CA THR A 45 -28.91 21.93 13.51
C THR A 45 -28.25 22.19 12.16
N VAL A 46 -29.03 22.72 11.22
CA VAL A 46 -28.55 23.13 9.91
C VAL A 46 -27.88 24.49 10.05
N LYS A 47 -26.63 24.57 9.59
CA LYS A 47 -25.84 25.80 9.55
C LYS A 47 -26.19 26.59 8.31
N LEU A 48 -26.62 27.84 8.50
CA LEU A 48 -27.05 28.78 7.47
C LEU A 48 -26.06 29.93 7.36
N PHE A 49 -25.71 30.26 6.12
CA PHE A 49 -24.75 31.30 5.78
C PHE A 49 -25.44 32.34 4.90
N ASP A 50 -25.34 33.61 5.27
CA ASP A 50 -25.95 34.71 4.53
C ASP A 50 -25.41 34.78 3.09
N ILE A 51 -26.30 34.91 2.10
CA ILE A 51 -25.91 34.87 0.69
C ILE A 51 -25.03 36.06 0.30
N ASP A 52 -25.34 37.26 0.81
CA ASP A 52 -24.60 38.47 0.46
C ASP A 52 -23.20 38.42 1.08
N ARG A 53 -23.09 37.98 2.33
CA ARG A 53 -21.79 37.71 2.97
C ARG A 53 -20.96 36.70 2.20
N VAL A 54 -21.58 35.61 1.74
CA VAL A 54 -20.89 34.60 0.92
C VAL A 54 -20.41 35.19 -0.41
N ARG A 55 -21.22 36.06 -1.04
CA ARG A 55 -20.87 36.74 -2.30
C ARG A 55 -19.69 37.68 -2.12
N GLU A 56 -19.75 38.57 -1.13
CA GLU A 56 -18.66 39.50 -0.81
C GLU A 56 -17.33 38.76 -0.55
N VAL A 57 -17.40 37.70 0.26
CA VAL A 57 -16.23 36.88 0.55
C VAL A 57 -15.70 36.19 -0.71
N ARG A 58 -16.58 35.74 -1.60
CA ARG A 58 -16.19 35.08 -2.87
C ARG A 58 -15.52 36.06 -3.84
N GLU A 59 -15.92 37.33 -3.82
CA GLU A 59 -15.32 38.38 -4.65
C GLU A 59 -13.98 38.88 -4.10
N SER A 60 -13.71 38.67 -2.81
CA SER A 60 -12.42 39.01 -2.20
C SER A 60 -11.24 38.33 -2.91
N GLU A 61 -10.15 39.09 -3.06
CA GLU A 61 -8.94 38.61 -3.74
C GLU A 61 -8.33 37.38 -3.05
N ALA A 62 -8.32 37.37 -1.71
CA ALA A 62 -7.81 36.26 -0.92
C ALA A 62 -8.58 34.95 -1.19
N CYS A 63 -9.90 35.03 -1.37
CA CYS A 63 -10.73 33.88 -1.68
C CYS A 63 -10.49 33.40 -3.13
N ARG A 64 -10.50 34.31 -4.11
CA ARG A 64 -10.20 34.00 -5.52
C ARG A 64 -8.84 33.30 -5.68
N ASN A 65 -7.78 33.86 -5.10
CA ASN A 65 -6.43 33.28 -5.16
C ASN A 65 -6.37 31.89 -4.53
N TRP A 66 -7.13 31.66 -3.46
CA TRP A 66 -7.20 30.36 -2.81
C TRP A 66 -7.88 29.30 -3.69
N PHE A 67 -9.03 29.64 -4.30
CA PHE A 67 -9.74 28.73 -5.20
C PHE A 67 -8.89 28.38 -6.44
N GLN A 68 -8.24 29.36 -7.06
CA GLN A 68 -7.32 29.13 -8.18
C GLN A 68 -6.16 28.19 -7.80
N LYS A 69 -5.57 28.39 -6.62
CA LYS A 69 -4.48 27.52 -6.12
C LYS A 69 -4.96 26.09 -5.89
N MET A 70 -6.17 25.91 -5.39
CA MET A 70 -6.76 24.58 -5.15
C MET A 70 -7.11 23.86 -6.45
N GLU A 71 -7.65 24.57 -7.43
CA GLU A 71 -7.91 24.04 -8.77
C GLU A 71 -6.62 23.59 -9.45
N LYS A 72 -5.57 24.41 -9.40
CA LYS A 72 -4.24 24.04 -9.92
C LYS A 72 -3.69 22.77 -9.24
N ARG A 73 -3.82 22.65 -7.91
CA ARG A 73 -3.41 21.45 -7.17
C ARG A 73 -4.22 20.22 -7.57
N ARG A 74 -5.53 20.37 -7.80
CA ARG A 74 -6.41 19.29 -8.26
C ARG A 74 -5.98 18.79 -9.64
N HIS A 75 -5.75 19.69 -10.59
CA HIS A 75 -5.26 19.33 -11.92
C HIS A 75 -3.90 18.63 -11.86
N GLN A 76 -2.95 19.14 -11.08
CA GLN A 76 -1.64 18.49 -10.91
C GLN A 76 -1.75 17.08 -10.33
N ARG A 77 -2.65 16.87 -9.36
CA ARG A 77 -2.90 15.54 -8.79
C ARG A 77 -3.46 14.58 -9.85
N GLN A 78 -4.45 15.04 -10.61
CA GLN A 78 -5.06 14.25 -11.69
C GLN A 78 -4.04 13.90 -12.77
N GLN A 79 -3.17 14.84 -13.17
CA GLN A 79 -2.10 14.58 -14.14
C GLN A 79 -1.12 13.53 -13.63
N ARG A 80 -0.66 13.64 -12.37
CA ARG A 80 0.25 12.65 -11.77
C ARG A 80 -0.39 11.26 -11.68
N GLU A 81 -1.67 11.20 -11.35
CA GLU A 81 -2.42 9.95 -11.28
C GLU A 81 -2.61 9.32 -12.65
N ALA A 82 -3.01 10.10 -13.65
CA ALA A 82 -3.11 9.67 -15.04
C ALA A 82 -1.76 9.18 -15.58
N GLU A 83 -0.66 9.89 -15.27
CA GLU A 83 0.67 9.49 -15.67
C GLU A 83 1.11 8.19 -14.98
N LYS A 84 0.81 8.03 -13.68
CA LYS A 84 1.05 6.76 -12.98
C LYS A 84 0.29 5.60 -13.61
N ILE A 85 -0.99 5.81 -13.98
CA ILE A 85 -1.81 4.81 -14.68
C ILE A 85 -1.19 4.49 -16.05
N ARG A 86 -0.77 5.52 -16.79
CA ARG A 86 -0.11 5.35 -18.10
C ARG A 86 1.19 4.58 -18.00
N GLN A 87 2.04 4.89 -17.02
CA GLN A 87 3.28 4.16 -16.75
C GLN A 87 2.99 2.70 -16.39
N LEU A 88 1.97 2.45 -15.56
CA LEU A 88 1.55 1.10 -15.21
C LEU A 88 1.02 0.32 -16.42
N GLN A 89 0.26 0.97 -17.31
CA GLN A 89 -0.24 0.38 -18.54
C GLN A 89 0.90 0.08 -19.52
N ALA A 90 1.79 1.03 -19.77
CA ALA A 90 2.96 0.83 -20.63
C ALA A 90 3.83 -0.31 -20.11
N PHE A 91 4.05 -0.39 -18.80
CA PHE A 91 4.74 -1.50 -18.17
C PHE A 91 4.02 -2.84 -18.40
N ARG A 92 2.69 -2.88 -18.29
CA ARG A 92 1.89 -4.10 -18.59
C ARG A 92 1.94 -4.51 -20.07
N GLU A 93 2.10 -3.56 -20.98
CA GLU A 93 2.20 -3.82 -22.42
C GLU A 93 3.61 -4.24 -22.85
N GLU A 94 4.64 -3.63 -22.26
CA GLU A 94 6.05 -3.97 -22.47
C GLU A 94 6.37 -5.39 -21.99
N TYR A 95 5.69 -5.84 -20.94
CA TYR A 95 5.89 -7.15 -20.32
C TYR A 95 4.60 -7.98 -20.34
N PRO A 96 4.14 -8.45 -21.53
CA PRO A 96 2.87 -9.16 -21.67
C PRO A 96 2.83 -10.50 -20.93
N TYR A 97 3.98 -11.11 -20.64
CA TYR A 97 4.09 -12.32 -19.79
C TYR A 97 3.74 -12.04 -18.31
N LEU A 98 3.71 -10.79 -17.88
CA LEU A 98 3.14 -10.42 -16.57
C LEU A 98 1.62 -10.56 -16.52
N LYS A 99 0.93 -10.54 -17.67
CA LYS A 99 -0.50 -10.90 -17.74
C LYS A 99 -0.72 -12.40 -17.54
N GLN A 100 0.25 -13.23 -17.95
CA GLN A 100 0.22 -14.69 -17.74
C GLN A 100 0.65 -15.09 -16.33
N THR A 101 1.40 -14.22 -15.65
CA THR A 101 1.59 -14.24 -14.19
C THR A 101 0.56 -13.35 -13.49
N GLU A 102 -0.69 -13.31 -13.99
CA GLU A 102 -1.80 -13.55 -13.04
C GLU A 102 -1.47 -14.89 -12.41
N VAL A 103 -0.68 -14.82 -11.33
CA VAL A 103 -0.28 -15.98 -10.55
C VAL A 103 -1.61 -16.62 -10.21
N SER A 104 -1.93 -17.73 -10.88
CA SER A 104 -3.03 -18.59 -10.49
C SER A 104 -2.61 -19.14 -9.14
N PHE A 105 -2.82 -18.33 -8.12
CA PHE A 105 -2.55 -18.66 -6.76
C PHE A 105 -3.71 -19.57 -6.35
N SER A 106 -3.70 -20.78 -6.92
CA SER A 106 -4.82 -21.68 -6.74
C SER A 106 -4.90 -22.00 -5.26
N ARG A 107 -6.11 -21.88 -4.70
CA ARG A 107 -6.48 -22.36 -3.37
C ARG A 107 -5.84 -23.72 -3.06
N GLU A 108 -5.79 -24.60 -4.04
CA GLU A 108 -5.18 -25.93 -3.97
C GLU A 108 -3.68 -25.90 -3.60
N ARG A 109 -2.90 -24.95 -4.15
CA ARG A 109 -1.47 -24.78 -3.79
C ARG A 109 -1.30 -24.24 -2.37
N LEU A 110 -2.16 -23.33 -1.92
CA LEU A 110 -2.18 -22.84 -0.53
C LEU A 110 -2.45 -23.97 0.46
N MET A 111 -3.41 -24.83 0.14
CA MET A 111 -3.84 -25.95 0.98
C MET A 111 -2.80 -27.07 0.99
N ASN A 112 -2.16 -27.35 -0.15
CA ASN A 112 -1.03 -28.28 -0.21
C ASN A 112 0.18 -27.75 0.57
N ALA A 113 0.26 -26.43 0.79
CA ALA A 113 1.44 -25.81 1.35
C ALA A 113 1.54 -25.77 2.86
N SER A 114 0.39 -25.72 3.52
CA SER A 114 0.30 -25.23 4.90
C SER A 114 -0.20 -26.30 5.86
N GLY A 115 -0.39 -27.54 5.38
CA GLY A 115 -1.28 -28.49 6.03
C GLY A 115 -2.74 -28.02 5.96
N PRO A 116 -3.69 -28.76 6.57
CA PRO A 116 -5.09 -28.35 6.61
C PRO A 116 -5.22 -27.02 7.37
N LEU A 117 -5.52 -25.95 6.62
CA LEU A 117 -5.87 -24.67 7.21
C LEU A 117 -7.17 -24.82 8.03
N PRO A 118 -7.31 -24.12 9.18
CA PRO A 118 -8.60 -24.05 9.85
C PRO A 118 -9.67 -23.56 8.89
N GLU A 119 -10.88 -24.08 9.02
CA GLU A 119 -11.99 -23.78 8.12
C GLU A 119 -12.23 -22.26 8.03
N GLY A 120 -12.32 -21.73 6.80
CA GLY A 120 -12.44 -20.30 6.50
C GLY A 120 -11.12 -19.51 6.29
N TRP A 121 -9.96 -20.08 6.62
CA TRP A 121 -8.69 -19.35 6.52
C TRP A 121 -8.07 -19.36 5.12
N ALA A 122 -8.35 -20.39 4.31
CA ALA A 122 -7.84 -20.49 2.95
C ALA A 122 -8.26 -19.29 2.08
N GLU A 123 -9.54 -18.91 2.19
CA GLU A 123 -10.11 -17.78 1.45
C GLU A 123 -9.48 -16.46 1.91
N THR A 124 -9.22 -16.33 3.23
CA THR A 124 -8.56 -15.14 3.79
C THR A 124 -7.10 -15.03 3.31
N ALA A 125 -6.35 -16.13 3.30
CA ALA A 125 -4.97 -16.15 2.84
C ALA A 125 -4.86 -15.81 1.35
N GLU A 126 -5.72 -16.37 0.52
CA GLU A 126 -5.78 -16.08 -0.92
C GLU A 126 -6.09 -14.60 -1.18
N VAL A 127 -7.05 -14.03 -0.46
CA VAL A 127 -7.39 -12.60 -0.55
C VAL A 127 -6.20 -11.72 -0.14
N ILE A 128 -5.54 -12.02 0.99
CA ILE A 128 -4.39 -11.25 1.47
C ILE A 128 -3.25 -11.28 0.45
N VAL A 129 -2.94 -12.44 -0.09
CA VAL A 129 -1.82 -12.64 -1.01
C VAL A 129 -2.10 -11.95 -2.34
N THR A 130 -3.34 -12.05 -2.81
CA THR A 130 -3.81 -11.32 -3.98
C THR A 130 -3.67 -9.82 -3.77
N GLU A 131 -4.08 -9.31 -2.61
CA GLU A 131 -3.95 -7.89 -2.26
C GLU A 131 -2.47 -7.46 -2.14
N MET A 132 -1.60 -8.30 -1.58
CA MET A 132 -0.17 -8.07 -1.52
C MET A 132 0.44 -8.00 -2.92
N LEU A 133 0.11 -8.94 -3.81
CA LEU A 133 0.60 -8.94 -5.20
C LEU A 133 0.11 -7.71 -5.95
N GLN A 134 -1.15 -7.32 -5.80
CA GLN A 134 -1.71 -6.11 -6.41
C GLN A 134 -1.02 -4.83 -5.94
N ARG A 135 -0.53 -4.80 -4.71
CA ARG A 135 0.19 -3.66 -4.12
C ARG A 135 1.71 -3.75 -4.24
N SER A 136 2.23 -4.89 -4.69
CA SER A 136 3.66 -5.12 -4.86
C SER A 136 4.22 -4.24 -5.96
N ARG A 137 5.48 -3.84 -5.79
CA ARG A 137 6.27 -3.24 -6.86
C ARG A 137 7.10 -4.34 -7.50
N TRP A 138 7.13 -4.36 -8.82
CA TRP A 138 7.92 -5.32 -9.58
C TRP A 138 9.33 -4.77 -9.80
N TYR A 139 10.34 -5.49 -9.31
CA TYR A 139 11.75 -5.10 -9.43
C TYR A 139 12.46 -5.95 -10.48
N PRO A 140 13.25 -5.35 -11.37
CA PRO A 140 14.28 -6.07 -12.12
C PRO A 140 15.18 -6.84 -11.16
N VAL A 141 15.45 -8.11 -11.46
CA VAL A 141 16.21 -8.99 -10.56
C VAL A 141 17.60 -8.42 -10.23
N CYS A 142 18.28 -7.79 -11.18
CA CYS A 142 19.58 -7.16 -10.96
C CYS A 142 19.52 -5.99 -9.98
N ARG A 143 18.41 -5.24 -9.98
CA ARG A 143 18.17 -4.15 -9.03
C ARG A 143 17.86 -4.71 -7.66
N LEU A 144 17.02 -5.74 -7.58
CA LEU A 144 16.69 -6.43 -6.34
C LEU A 144 17.95 -6.99 -5.66
N ILE A 145 18.79 -7.74 -6.39
CA ILE A 145 20.06 -8.28 -5.87
C ILE A 145 20.94 -7.14 -5.37
N ARG A 146 21.09 -6.06 -6.14
CA ARG A 146 21.93 -4.92 -5.74
C ARG A 146 21.43 -4.21 -4.48
N GLU A 147 20.11 -4.06 -4.34
CA GLU A 147 19.49 -3.35 -3.22
C GLU A 147 19.46 -4.19 -1.94
N PHE A 148 19.25 -5.51 -2.03
CA PHE A 148 18.92 -6.34 -0.87
C PHE A 148 19.94 -7.44 -0.52
N HIS A 149 20.89 -7.78 -1.40
CA HIS A 149 21.82 -8.89 -1.14
C HIS A 149 22.73 -8.65 0.07
N ARG A 150 22.93 -7.39 0.48
CA ARG A 150 23.78 -7.05 1.63
C ARG A 150 23.14 -7.36 2.97
N ASP A 151 21.84 -7.66 2.99
CA ASP A 151 21.06 -7.76 4.23
C ASP A 151 21.09 -9.15 4.85
N PHE A 152 21.69 -10.17 4.21
CA PHE A 152 21.66 -11.54 4.70
C PHE A 152 23.03 -12.04 5.19
N PRO A 153 23.13 -12.58 6.42
CA PRO A 153 24.36 -13.19 6.90
C PRO A 153 24.69 -14.44 6.07
N VAL A 154 25.95 -14.53 5.65
CA VAL A 154 26.49 -15.69 4.93
C VAL A 154 26.40 -16.91 5.85
N GLY A 155 25.72 -17.98 5.41
CA GLY A 155 25.68 -19.27 6.12
C GLY A 155 24.33 -19.67 6.72
N CYS A 156 23.29 -18.83 6.64
CA CYS A 156 21.95 -19.18 7.17
C CYS A 156 21.04 -19.91 6.16
N ASN A 157 21.52 -20.18 4.95
CA ASN A 157 20.69 -20.75 3.89
C ASN A 157 21.11 -22.21 3.60
N PRO A 158 20.30 -23.24 3.94
CA PRO A 158 20.51 -24.60 3.48
C PRO A 158 20.59 -24.69 1.95
N GLU A 159 21.73 -25.19 1.47
CA GLU A 159 22.03 -25.40 0.05
C GLU A 159 20.95 -26.20 -0.71
N PRO A 160 20.38 -27.29 -0.17
CA PRO A 160 19.34 -28.06 -0.88
C PRO A 160 18.09 -27.22 -1.20
N ARG A 161 17.71 -26.32 -0.30
CA ARG A 161 16.53 -25.46 -0.47
C ARG A 161 16.76 -24.40 -1.53
N ILE A 162 17.95 -23.78 -1.55
CA ILE A 162 18.32 -22.84 -2.62
C ILE A 162 18.27 -23.56 -3.97
N LYS A 163 18.82 -24.77 -4.05
CA LYS A 163 18.85 -25.53 -5.30
C LYS A 163 17.46 -25.86 -5.83
N GLN A 164 16.56 -26.29 -4.94
CA GLN A 164 15.16 -26.53 -5.29
C GLN A 164 14.47 -25.26 -5.83
N LEU A 165 14.75 -24.10 -5.22
CA LEU A 165 14.22 -22.80 -5.67
C LEU A 165 14.82 -22.37 -7.01
N GLU A 166 16.11 -22.59 -7.25
CA GLU A 166 16.75 -22.34 -8.55
C GLU A 166 16.03 -23.13 -9.65
N ASP A 167 15.89 -24.44 -9.48
CA ASP A 167 15.32 -25.33 -10.49
C ASP A 167 13.85 -24.97 -10.76
N LYS A 168 13.10 -24.61 -9.72
CA LYS A 168 11.71 -24.15 -9.85
C LYS A 168 11.61 -22.80 -10.56
N ILE A 169 12.44 -21.83 -10.20
CA ILE A 169 12.40 -20.49 -10.82
C ILE A 169 12.85 -20.57 -12.29
N ALA A 170 13.85 -21.40 -12.59
CA ALA A 170 14.33 -21.61 -13.96
C ALA A 170 13.27 -22.27 -14.85
N SER A 171 12.50 -23.24 -14.32
CA SER A 171 11.50 -23.97 -15.10
C SER A 171 10.14 -23.26 -15.17
N GLU A 172 9.67 -22.69 -14.06
CA GLU A 172 8.30 -22.17 -13.93
C GLU A 172 8.24 -20.62 -13.81
N GLY A 173 9.40 -19.95 -13.79
CA GLY A 173 9.48 -18.52 -13.47
C GLY A 173 9.22 -18.23 -11.98
N TRP A 174 8.94 -16.97 -11.64
CA TRP A 174 8.65 -16.61 -10.26
C TRP A 174 7.28 -17.17 -9.85
N GLN A 175 7.29 -18.10 -8.90
CA GLN A 175 6.08 -18.69 -8.34
C GLN A 175 5.97 -18.34 -6.86
N GLY A 176 4.79 -17.86 -6.44
CA GLY A 176 4.44 -17.68 -5.04
C GLY A 176 4.37 -16.23 -4.56
N TYR A 177 4.41 -16.06 -3.24
CA TYR A 177 4.24 -14.78 -2.55
C TYR A 177 5.30 -13.75 -2.93
N PRO A 178 4.96 -12.45 -2.93
CA PRO A 178 5.96 -11.40 -3.09
C PRO A 178 6.98 -11.45 -1.96
N LEU A 179 8.20 -11.02 -2.26
CA LEU A 179 9.18 -10.75 -1.21
C LEU A 179 8.67 -9.61 -0.34
N ILE A 180 8.81 -9.72 0.97
CA ILE A 180 8.34 -8.68 1.88
C ILE A 180 9.52 -7.79 2.23
N ALA A 181 9.41 -6.50 1.94
CA ALA A 181 10.38 -5.49 2.33
C ALA A 181 9.74 -4.49 3.29
N ASN A 182 10.57 -3.89 4.14
CA ASN A 182 10.16 -2.84 5.05
C ASN A 182 10.96 -1.56 4.74
N GLN A 183 10.26 -0.43 4.75
CA GLN A 183 10.89 0.88 4.66
C GLN A 183 10.90 1.48 6.05
N ILE A 184 12.08 1.55 6.66
CA ILE A 184 12.22 2.18 7.97
C ILE A 184 12.50 3.66 7.71
N PRO A 185 11.60 4.58 8.14
CA PRO A 185 11.93 5.99 8.18
C PRO A 185 13.12 6.17 9.13
N ASP A 186 14.19 6.80 8.68
CA ASP A 186 15.34 7.10 9.53
C ASP A 186 14.93 8.26 10.47
N GLU A 187 14.38 7.92 11.65
CA GLU A 187 13.81 8.89 12.61
C GLU A 187 14.84 9.95 13.04
N ASP A 188 16.11 9.56 13.19
CA ASP A 188 17.22 10.44 13.58
C ASP A 188 17.77 11.29 12.41
N LYS A 189 17.30 11.06 11.17
CA LYS A 189 17.82 11.73 9.98
C LYS A 189 16.78 12.47 9.15
N VAL A 190 15.59 12.73 9.68
CA VAL A 190 14.64 13.68 9.07
C VAL A 190 15.28 15.05 8.76
N ILE A 191 16.41 15.38 9.42
CA ILE A 191 17.16 16.63 9.25
C ILE A 191 18.18 16.60 8.07
N ARG A 192 18.62 15.43 7.58
CA ARG A 192 19.59 15.33 6.47
C ARG A 192 18.99 14.46 5.36
N GLN A 193 18.97 14.94 4.12
CA GLN A 193 18.40 14.32 2.91
C GLN A 193 18.98 12.92 2.54
N GLN A 194 19.11 12.00 3.48
CA GLN A 194 19.60 10.65 3.24
C GLN A 194 18.44 9.73 2.84
N LYS A 195 18.76 8.80 1.93
CA LYS A 195 17.84 7.81 1.37
C LYS A 195 17.26 6.94 2.49
N GLN A 196 15.94 6.72 2.43
CA GLN A 196 15.26 5.72 3.27
C GLN A 196 15.99 4.37 3.17
N LYS A 197 16.24 3.73 4.31
CA LYS A 197 16.78 2.38 4.33
C LYS A 197 15.63 1.40 4.10
N THR A 198 15.84 0.52 3.14
CA THR A 198 14.91 -0.55 2.82
C THR A 198 15.58 -1.85 3.20
N PHE A 199 14.86 -2.72 3.89
CA PHE A 199 15.37 -4.04 4.30
C PHE A 199 14.43 -5.12 3.78
N LEU A 200 14.99 -6.20 3.27
CA LEU A 200 14.21 -7.39 2.93
C LEU A 200 13.95 -8.19 4.20
N TRP A 201 12.67 -8.42 4.51
CA TRP A 201 12.25 -9.14 5.72
C TRP A 201 12.11 -10.64 5.49
N THR A 202 11.79 -11.06 4.27
CA THR A 202 11.55 -12.47 3.94
C THR A 202 12.22 -12.88 2.63
N GLY A 203 12.39 -14.18 2.46
CA GLY A 203 12.80 -14.75 1.18
C GLY A 203 14.29 -14.68 0.90
N ALA A 204 15.14 -14.75 1.94
CA ALA A 204 16.60 -14.87 1.81
C ALA A 204 17.01 -15.95 0.79
N HIS A 205 16.45 -17.16 0.95
CA HIS A 205 16.67 -18.29 0.04
C HIS A 205 16.28 -17.99 -1.41
N ARG A 206 15.15 -17.29 -1.61
CA ARG A 206 14.68 -16.91 -2.96
C ARG A 206 15.57 -15.84 -3.57
N LEU A 207 16.02 -14.86 -2.79
CA LEU A 207 16.95 -13.84 -3.25
C LEU A 207 18.30 -14.47 -3.65
N GLU A 208 18.79 -15.42 -2.86
CA GLU A 208 20.02 -16.16 -3.15
C GLU A 208 19.87 -17.02 -4.42
N ALA A 209 18.77 -17.77 -4.55
CA ALA A 209 18.46 -18.53 -5.77
C ALA A 209 18.39 -17.62 -7.02
N LEU A 210 17.67 -16.49 -6.91
CA LEU A 210 17.60 -15.49 -7.98
C LEU A 210 18.98 -14.95 -8.36
N LYS A 211 19.82 -14.67 -7.36
CA LYS A 211 21.19 -14.22 -7.61
C LYS A 211 22.00 -15.25 -8.37
N ARG A 212 21.96 -16.51 -7.97
CA ARG A 212 22.72 -17.58 -8.63
C ARG A 212 22.26 -17.80 -10.06
N LEU A 213 20.94 -17.86 -10.28
CA LEU A 213 20.37 -17.94 -11.63
C LEU A 213 20.79 -16.75 -12.50
N TYR A 214 20.81 -15.55 -11.94
CA TYR A 214 21.22 -14.33 -12.63
C TYR A 214 22.71 -14.33 -12.97
N ASP A 215 23.57 -14.70 -12.01
CA ASP A 215 25.03 -14.78 -12.20
C ASP A 215 25.41 -15.86 -13.23
N GLN A 216 24.62 -16.94 -13.32
CA GLN A 216 24.76 -17.99 -14.34
C GLN A 216 24.17 -17.60 -15.72
N GLY A 217 23.53 -16.43 -15.84
CA GLY A 217 22.88 -15.98 -17.07
C GLY A 217 21.60 -16.74 -17.42
N GLN A 218 21.04 -17.52 -16.50
CA GLN A 218 19.81 -18.29 -16.71
C GLN A 218 18.56 -17.42 -16.65
N ILE A 219 18.62 -16.27 -15.97
CA ILE A 219 17.57 -15.25 -15.97
C ILE A 219 18.16 -13.89 -16.36
N SER A 220 17.41 -13.10 -17.12
CA SER A 220 17.86 -11.79 -17.62
C SER A 220 17.54 -10.64 -16.66
N ASP A 221 18.11 -9.46 -16.92
CA ASP A 221 17.75 -8.20 -16.24
C ASP A 221 16.25 -7.88 -16.30
N ARG A 222 15.53 -8.41 -17.29
CA ARG A 222 14.09 -8.22 -17.46
C ARG A 222 13.26 -9.18 -16.61
N PHE A 223 13.88 -10.10 -15.88
CA PHE A 223 13.19 -10.94 -14.93
C PHE A 223 12.70 -10.10 -13.75
N LEU A 224 11.40 -10.08 -13.53
CA LEU A 224 10.75 -9.21 -12.55
C LEU A 224 10.29 -9.99 -11.33
N VAL A 225 10.59 -9.45 -10.16
CA VAL A 225 10.26 -10.05 -8.88
C VAL A 225 9.32 -9.12 -8.11
N PRO A 226 8.15 -9.59 -7.65
CA PRO A 226 7.24 -8.77 -6.90
C PRO A 226 7.74 -8.58 -5.46
N VAL A 227 7.81 -7.33 -5.02
CA VAL A 227 8.20 -6.94 -3.67
C VAL A 227 7.07 -6.14 -3.02
N PHE A 228 6.51 -6.67 -1.94
CA PHE A 228 5.49 -6.02 -1.14
C PHE A 228 6.15 -5.21 -0.03
N PHE A 229 5.84 -3.91 0.03
CA PHE A 229 6.30 -3.04 1.10
C PHE A 229 5.29 -3.01 2.23
N LEU A 230 5.72 -3.36 3.44
CA LEU A 230 4.92 -3.13 4.63
C LEU A 230 4.67 -1.63 4.79
N ASP A 231 3.41 -1.26 5.01
CA ASP A 231 3.04 0.12 5.29
C ASP A 231 3.74 0.58 6.59
N PRO A 232 4.36 1.78 6.63
CA PRO A 232 4.99 2.35 7.82
C PRO A 232 4.14 2.28 9.09
N GLN A 233 2.82 2.32 8.96
CA GLN A 233 1.90 2.16 10.09
C GLN A 233 1.90 0.76 10.70
N TRP A 234 2.60 -0.21 10.12
CA TRP A 234 2.83 -1.54 10.70
C TRP A 234 4.28 -1.73 11.17
N THR A 235 5.19 -0.87 10.71
CA THR A 235 6.62 -0.91 11.04
C THR A 235 6.90 -0.60 12.53
N TRP A 236 6.05 0.19 13.19
CA TRP A 236 6.22 0.48 14.63
C TRP A 236 5.93 -0.73 15.53
N LEU A 237 5.06 -1.65 15.09
CA LEU A 237 4.80 -2.90 15.82
C LEU A 237 6.03 -3.80 15.84
N THR A 238 6.86 -3.72 14.79
CA THR A 238 8.04 -4.56 14.65
C THR A 238 9.31 -3.92 15.21
N ALA A 239 9.39 -2.58 15.24
CA ALA A 239 10.53 -1.85 15.79
C ALA A 239 10.77 -2.09 17.29
N LYS A 240 9.78 -2.60 18.03
CA LYS A 240 9.91 -2.93 19.46
C LYS A 240 10.52 -4.31 19.74
N LEU A 241 10.83 -5.10 18.72
CA LEU A 241 11.45 -6.42 18.90
C LEU A 241 12.98 -6.31 19.05
N PRO A 242 13.62 -7.10 19.94
CA PRO A 242 15.08 -7.15 20.06
C PRO A 242 15.76 -7.43 18.72
N ARG A 243 16.92 -6.80 18.44
CA ARG A 243 17.65 -7.01 17.17
C ARG A 243 17.99 -8.47 16.90
N GLU A 244 18.35 -9.22 17.93
CA GLU A 244 18.69 -10.64 17.83
C GLU A 244 17.51 -11.51 17.38
N ASP A 245 16.28 -11.13 17.76
CA ASP A 245 15.04 -11.79 17.32
C ASP A 245 14.60 -11.38 15.91
N GLN A 246 15.01 -10.21 15.42
CA GLN A 246 14.68 -9.75 14.07
C GLN A 246 15.40 -10.60 12.99
N TRP A 247 16.60 -11.10 13.30
CA TRP A 247 17.43 -11.84 12.35
C TRP A 247 17.13 -13.32 12.27
N ALA A 248 16.92 -13.99 13.42
CA ALA A 248 16.47 -15.39 13.46
C ALA A 248 15.13 -15.59 12.72
N ARG A 249 14.35 -14.51 12.55
CA ARG A 249 13.08 -14.47 11.83
C ARG A 249 13.16 -14.00 10.37
N SER A 250 14.34 -13.62 9.88
CA SER A 250 14.54 -13.19 8.47
C SER A 250 14.70 -14.37 7.49
N CYS A 251 15.01 -15.55 8.04
CA CYS A 251 15.18 -16.79 7.27
C CYS A 251 13.85 -17.54 7.03
N GLU A 252 12.80 -17.20 7.81
CA GLU A 252 11.49 -17.84 7.80
C GLU A 252 10.39 -16.76 7.90
N PRO A 253 9.44 -16.68 6.96
CA PRO A 253 8.34 -15.72 7.06
C PRO A 253 7.47 -16.10 8.28
N THR A 254 7.68 -15.44 9.41
CA THR A 254 7.08 -15.84 10.68
C THR A 254 5.57 -15.51 10.73
N PRO A 255 4.75 -16.27 11.48
CA PRO A 255 3.29 -16.13 11.61
C PRO A 255 2.71 -14.73 11.88
N TRP A 256 3.48 -13.77 12.41
CA TRP A 256 2.91 -12.50 12.90
C TRP A 256 2.52 -11.52 11.78
N ILE A 257 3.07 -11.60 10.55
CA ILE A 257 2.69 -10.69 9.45
C ILE A 257 1.23 -10.86 9.06
N LEU A 258 0.76 -12.11 8.98
CA LEU A 258 -0.64 -12.40 8.68
C LEU A 258 -1.56 -12.07 9.86
N LYS A 259 -1.07 -12.20 11.11
CA LYS A 259 -1.77 -11.70 12.31
C LYS A 259 -1.93 -10.18 12.34
N ILE A 260 -1.00 -9.45 11.71
CA ILE A 260 -1.08 -7.98 11.57
C ILE A 260 -2.07 -7.59 10.47
N LEU A 261 -2.17 -8.36 9.39
CA LEU A 261 -3.07 -8.09 8.27
C LEU A 261 -4.52 -8.54 8.54
N SER A 262 -4.72 -9.61 9.33
CA SER A 262 -6.04 -9.97 9.85
C SER A 262 -6.40 -9.05 11.02
N LYS A 263 -7.37 -8.15 10.83
CA LYS A 263 -7.77 -7.13 11.82
C LYS A 263 -8.20 -7.64 13.20
N GLU A 264 -8.26 -8.94 13.44
CA GLU A 264 -8.82 -9.53 14.66
C GLU A 264 -7.83 -10.54 15.26
N GLY A 265 -7.27 -10.19 16.42
CA GLY A 265 -6.27 -10.99 17.08
C GLY A 265 -6.87 -12.20 17.80
N SER A 266 -6.67 -13.40 17.26
CA SER A 266 -6.53 -14.66 18.04
C SER A 266 -6.25 -15.84 17.10
N GLY A 267 -5.29 -16.72 17.46
CA GLY A 267 -5.24 -18.10 16.94
C GLY A 267 -4.24 -18.46 15.83
N PHE A 268 -3.35 -17.57 15.40
CA PHE A 268 -2.50 -17.80 14.21
C PHE A 268 -1.16 -18.54 14.44
N PHE A 269 -0.88 -19.01 15.67
CA PHE A 269 0.50 -19.34 16.08
C PHE A 269 1.03 -20.69 15.54
N GLU A 270 0.16 -21.65 15.18
CA GLU A 270 0.57 -23.03 14.85
C GLU A 270 0.57 -23.36 13.34
N LEU A 271 0.20 -22.41 12.48
CA LEU A 271 -0.05 -22.67 11.05
C LEU A 271 1.19 -22.54 10.15
N ILE A 272 2.17 -21.73 10.54
CA ILE A 272 3.23 -21.28 9.60
C ILE A 272 4.52 -22.09 9.69
N THR A 273 4.80 -22.73 10.83
CA THR A 273 5.91 -23.69 10.92
C THR A 273 5.72 -24.91 10.00
N GLY A 274 4.53 -25.07 9.38
CA GLY A 274 4.23 -26.08 8.36
C GLY A 274 4.43 -25.62 6.91
N MET A 275 4.63 -24.32 6.64
CA MET A 275 4.88 -23.80 5.28
C MET A 275 6.32 -24.01 4.80
N ASP A 276 7.19 -24.59 5.63
CA ASP A 276 8.63 -24.79 5.37
C ASP A 276 8.97 -26.05 4.55
N ASN A 277 7.97 -26.81 4.08
CA ASN A 277 8.16 -27.91 3.14
C ASN A 277 8.07 -27.48 1.65
N TRP A 278 8.42 -26.22 1.34
CA TRP A 278 8.53 -25.64 -0.02
C TRP A 278 9.90 -25.06 -0.32
#